data_AF-A0A6L8A0L5-F1
#
_entry.id   AF-A0A6L8A0L5-F1
#
_cell.length_a   1.000
_cell.length_b   1.000
_cell.length_c   1.000
_cell.angle_alpha   90.00
_cell.angle_beta   90.00
_cell.angle_gamma   90.00
#
_symmetry.space_group_name_H-M   'P 1'
#
loop_
_entity.id
_entity.type
_entity.pdbx_description
1 polymer ?
#
loop_
_entity_poly.entity_id
_entity_poly.type
_entity_poly.pdbx_seq_one_letter_code
_entity_poly.pdbx_strand_id
1 'polypeptide(L)'
;VNSWGRRWGERGFGRIGYDTFLRRVKYGFAMRLAAKPAPPKPKPPPAVQSIRLPAVSCGRLRVVTKNGKPAVIGFIGTKNDLAEVRRAAAKAKARIKVAIRPWPQCETLMTLAKPLAHSSRPAIALPKRAYRAGETLSFGVRMAGFQGYLHVAYVQADGKVVNLVRSDPVTLKTWPARTGLTFGDGRDGRPKFTVSTPFGREMIVAIASRSPLFAGKRPLVETEREFLTALRRAIVARPDPTQPERVVGAAFVALETKRGE
;
A
#
# COMPACT_ATOMS: atom_id res chain seq x y z
N VAL A 1 -16.10 6.72 33.71
CA VAL A 1 -15.60 7.70 34.71
C VAL A 1 -16.44 7.51 35.97
N ASN A 2 -15.82 7.43 37.15
CA ASN A 2 -16.55 7.27 38.42
C ASN A 2 -16.65 8.62 39.17
N SER A 3 -17.31 8.63 40.32
CA SER A 3 -17.43 9.78 41.22
C SER A 3 -16.64 9.64 42.53
N TRP A 4 -15.68 8.71 42.62
CA TRP A 4 -14.91 8.39 43.83
C TRP A 4 -13.50 8.99 43.85
N GLY A 5 -13.25 9.98 42.99
CA GLY A 5 -11.98 10.69 42.90
C GLY A 5 -10.89 9.92 42.15
N ARG A 6 -9.80 10.63 41.84
CA ARG A 6 -8.70 10.11 41.00
C ARG A 6 -7.81 9.08 41.71
N ARG A 7 -7.92 8.97 43.03
CA ARG A 7 -7.18 8.00 43.85
C ARG A 7 -7.78 6.59 43.78
N TRP A 8 -9.02 6.45 43.31
CA TRP A 8 -9.66 5.14 43.16
C TRP A 8 -9.41 4.56 41.75
N GLY A 9 -9.14 3.25 41.68
CA GLY A 9 -8.92 2.53 40.43
C GLY A 9 -7.67 3.02 39.67
N GLU A 10 -7.71 2.95 38.34
CA GLU A 10 -6.63 3.43 37.48
C GLU A 10 -6.84 4.93 37.18
N ARG A 11 -6.31 5.80 38.06
CA ARG A 11 -6.43 7.27 37.94
C ARG A 11 -7.90 7.76 37.84
N GLY A 12 -8.81 7.15 38.59
CA GLY A 12 -10.25 7.48 38.56
C GLY A 12 -11.07 6.72 37.51
N PHE A 13 -10.46 5.76 36.81
CA PHE A 13 -11.14 4.89 35.85
C PHE A 13 -11.26 3.46 36.39
N GLY A 14 -12.44 2.87 36.19
CA GLY A 14 -12.68 1.43 36.37
C GLY A 14 -12.71 0.73 35.01
N ARG A 15 -12.38 -0.56 35.01
CA ARG A 15 -12.52 -1.45 33.86
C ARG A 15 -13.63 -2.46 34.16
N ILE A 16 -14.50 -2.71 33.18
CA ILE A 16 -15.53 -3.75 33.27
C ILE A 16 -15.41 -4.63 32.04
N GLY A 17 -15.37 -5.95 32.24
CA GLY A 17 -15.42 -6.92 31.14
C GLY A 17 -16.81 -6.92 30.49
N TYR A 18 -16.87 -7.26 29.20
CA TYR A 18 -18.13 -7.28 28.46
C TYR A 18 -19.16 -8.25 29.05
N ASP A 19 -18.75 -9.45 29.46
CA ASP A 19 -19.66 -10.41 30.11
C ASP A 19 -20.24 -9.88 31.43
N THR A 20 -19.40 -9.22 32.23
CA THR A 20 -19.84 -8.58 33.48
C THR A 20 -20.80 -7.43 33.20
N PHE A 21 -20.52 -6.64 32.15
CA PHE A 21 -21.39 -5.55 31.72
C PHE A 21 -22.77 -6.08 31.34
N LEU A 22 -22.84 -7.11 30.49
CA LEU A 22 -24.09 -7.73 30.05
C LEU A 22 -24.90 -8.34 31.20
N ARG A 23 -24.24 -8.92 32.20
CA ARG A 23 -24.92 -9.61 33.31
C ARG A 23 -25.32 -8.72 34.48
N ARG A 24 -24.64 -7.58 34.68
CA ARG A 24 -24.75 -6.80 35.92
C ARG A 24 -25.26 -5.37 35.72
N VAL A 25 -25.20 -4.81 34.51
CA VAL A 25 -25.72 -3.47 34.26
C VAL A 25 -27.24 -3.54 34.15
N LYS A 26 -27.93 -2.78 35.00
CA LYS A 26 -29.40 -2.73 35.02
C LYS A 26 -29.97 -1.70 34.04
N TYR A 27 -29.28 -0.58 33.84
CA TYR A 27 -29.74 0.52 33.00
C TYR A 27 -28.58 1.14 32.23
N GLY A 28 -28.84 1.56 30.99
CA GLY A 28 -27.91 2.30 30.15
C GLY A 28 -28.63 3.49 29.52
N PHE A 29 -28.03 4.67 29.65
CA PHE A 29 -28.57 5.91 29.09
C PHE A 29 -27.61 6.46 28.04
N ALA A 30 -28.14 6.86 26.90
CA ALA A 30 -27.41 7.58 25.86
C ALA A 30 -27.88 9.04 25.84
N MET A 31 -27.04 9.96 26.30
CA MET A 31 -27.34 11.39 26.21
C MET A 31 -27.10 11.86 24.78
N ARG A 32 -28.15 12.36 24.12
CA ARG A 32 -28.01 13.13 22.88
C ARG A 32 -27.97 14.60 23.25
N LEU A 33 -26.83 15.23 23.07
CA LEU A 33 -26.75 16.68 23.15
C LEU A 33 -27.56 17.24 21.97
N ALA A 34 -28.35 18.29 22.23
CA ALA A 34 -28.90 19.10 21.15
C ALA A 34 -27.74 19.48 20.23
N ALA A 35 -27.91 19.23 18.93
CA ALA A 35 -26.89 19.58 17.97
C ALA A 35 -26.56 21.06 18.15
N LYS A 36 -25.27 21.40 18.37
CA LYS A 36 -24.82 22.76 18.10
C LYS A 36 -25.38 23.16 16.73
N PRO A 37 -25.84 24.41 16.53
CA PRO A 37 -26.21 24.88 15.20
C PRO A 37 -25.11 24.42 14.25
N ALA A 38 -25.49 23.66 13.24
CA ALA A 38 -24.52 23.13 12.31
C ALA A 38 -23.69 24.34 11.84
N PRO A 39 -22.34 24.31 11.93
CA PRO A 39 -21.55 25.29 11.22
C PRO A 39 -22.11 25.34 9.79
N PRO A 40 -22.32 26.54 9.21
CA PRO A 40 -22.98 26.69 7.93
C PRO A 40 -22.41 25.63 6.99
N LYS A 41 -23.28 24.76 6.44
CA LYS A 41 -22.86 23.66 5.58
C LYS A 41 -21.77 24.22 4.67
N PRO A 42 -20.51 23.72 4.75
CA PRO A 42 -19.50 24.20 3.82
C PRO A 42 -20.12 24.04 2.44
N LYS A 43 -20.20 25.17 1.72
CA LYS A 43 -20.80 25.25 0.38
C LYS A 43 -20.35 23.98 -0.35
N PRO A 44 -21.26 23.11 -0.82
CA PRO A 44 -20.87 21.88 -1.48
C PRO A 44 -19.76 22.26 -2.46
N PRO A 45 -18.56 21.65 -2.36
CA PRO A 45 -17.45 22.03 -3.23
C PRO A 45 -18.01 22.09 -4.65
N PRO A 46 -17.74 23.17 -5.39
CA PRO A 46 -18.37 23.41 -6.69
C PRO A 46 -18.35 22.10 -7.44
N ALA A 47 -19.53 21.66 -7.89
CA ALA A 47 -19.73 20.36 -8.53
C ALA A 47 -18.54 20.12 -9.44
N VAL A 48 -17.63 19.22 -9.02
CA VAL A 48 -16.45 18.92 -9.81
C VAL A 48 -17.04 18.39 -11.08
N GLN A 49 -16.95 19.17 -12.18
CA GLN A 49 -17.38 18.72 -13.49
C GLN A 49 -16.86 17.29 -13.60
N SER A 50 -17.79 16.34 -13.65
CA SER A 50 -17.44 14.93 -13.61
C SER A 50 -16.66 14.68 -14.89
N ILE A 51 -15.33 14.77 -14.82
CA ILE A 51 -14.48 14.44 -15.94
C ILE A 51 -14.78 12.98 -16.21
N ARG A 52 -15.49 12.72 -17.31
CA ARG A 52 -15.76 11.36 -17.75
C ARG A 52 -14.45 10.80 -18.25
N LEU A 53 -13.77 10.07 -17.39
CA LEU A 53 -12.54 9.40 -17.72
C LEU A 53 -12.86 8.16 -18.58
N PRO A 54 -12.02 7.85 -19.58
CA PRO A 54 -12.18 6.62 -20.34
C PRO A 54 -12.03 5.41 -19.42
N ALA A 55 -12.70 4.31 -19.78
CA ALA A 55 -12.39 3.01 -19.19
C ALA A 55 -10.96 2.63 -19.60
N VAL A 56 -10.13 2.26 -18.63
CA VAL A 56 -8.74 1.86 -18.87
C VAL A 56 -8.58 0.39 -18.49
N SER A 57 -7.89 -0.37 -19.34
CA SER A 57 -7.77 -1.83 -19.19
C SER A 57 -6.98 -2.23 -17.94
N CYS A 58 -5.91 -1.49 -17.63
CA CYS A 58 -5.08 -1.70 -16.46
C CYS A 58 -4.69 -0.35 -15.87
N GLY A 59 -5.47 0.16 -14.93
CA GLY A 59 -5.23 1.47 -14.36
C GLY A 59 -6.19 1.85 -13.26
N ARG A 60 -5.79 2.87 -12.49
CA ARG A 60 -6.66 3.51 -11.52
C ARG A 60 -6.45 5.01 -11.57
N LEU A 61 -7.51 5.71 -11.96
CA LEU A 61 -7.55 7.15 -12.10
C LEU A 61 -8.54 7.74 -11.11
N ARG A 62 -8.23 8.93 -10.61
CA ARG A 62 -9.13 9.72 -9.76
C ARG A 62 -9.04 11.18 -10.17
N VAL A 63 -10.18 11.84 -10.16
CA VAL A 63 -10.25 13.30 -10.26
C VAL A 63 -10.16 13.87 -8.85
N VAL A 64 -9.26 14.82 -8.65
CA VAL A 64 -9.10 15.56 -7.40
C VAL A 64 -9.08 17.05 -7.70
N THR A 65 -9.51 17.87 -6.75
CA THR A 65 -9.37 19.33 -6.87
C THR A 65 -8.09 19.76 -6.18
N LYS A 66 -7.18 20.43 -6.90
CA LYS A 66 -5.95 20.97 -6.34
C LYS A 66 -5.82 22.45 -6.68
N ASN A 67 -5.85 23.29 -5.65
CA ASN A 67 -5.83 24.77 -5.75
C ASN A 67 -6.97 25.28 -6.65
N GLY A 68 -8.20 24.80 -6.41
CA GLY A 68 -9.39 25.20 -7.17
C GLY A 68 -9.48 24.67 -8.61
N LYS A 69 -8.45 23.98 -9.12
CA LYS A 69 -8.46 23.38 -10.47
C LYS A 69 -8.59 21.86 -10.39
N PRO A 70 -9.38 21.23 -11.28
CA PRO A 70 -9.43 19.78 -11.35
C PRO A 70 -8.08 19.22 -11.79
N ALA A 71 -7.75 18.03 -11.28
CA ALA A 71 -6.54 17.30 -11.62
C ALA A 71 -6.86 15.80 -11.69
N VAL A 72 -6.43 15.15 -12.76
CA VAL A 72 -6.49 13.69 -12.91
C VAL A 72 -5.20 13.10 -12.35
N ILE A 73 -5.29 12.28 -11.31
CA ILE A 73 -4.16 11.60 -10.67
C ILE A 73 -4.31 10.09 -10.81
N GLY A 74 -3.19 9.36 -10.85
CA GLY A 74 -3.22 7.90 -10.81
C GLY A 74 -2.17 7.23 -11.68
N PHE A 75 -2.49 6.05 -12.17
CA PHE A 75 -1.65 5.28 -13.09
C PHE A 75 -2.47 4.51 -14.12
N ILE A 76 -1.82 4.15 -15.22
CA ILE A 76 -2.39 3.41 -16.36
C ILE A 76 -1.32 2.53 -17.02
N GLY A 77 -1.75 1.49 -17.72
CA GLY A 77 -0.88 0.49 -18.33
C GLY A 77 -0.18 0.98 -19.59
N THR A 78 -0.89 1.68 -20.46
CA THR A 78 -0.44 1.93 -21.83
C THR A 78 -0.26 3.41 -22.13
N LYS A 79 0.53 3.71 -23.17
CA LYS A 79 0.65 5.06 -23.72
C LYS A 79 -0.63 5.50 -24.42
N ASN A 80 -1.39 4.56 -25.00
CA ASN A 80 -2.63 4.86 -25.71
C ASN A 80 -3.73 5.33 -24.75
N ASP A 81 -3.93 4.62 -23.63
CA ASP A 81 -4.82 5.04 -22.55
C ASP A 81 -4.42 6.42 -22.01
N LEU A 82 -3.10 6.72 -21.96
CA LEU A 82 -2.63 8.03 -21.50
C LEU A 82 -3.05 9.14 -22.44
N ALA A 83 -2.97 8.90 -23.74
CA ALA A 83 -3.37 9.86 -24.75
C ALA A 83 -4.87 10.16 -24.64
N GLU A 84 -5.71 9.15 -24.40
CA GLU A 84 -7.15 9.34 -24.17
C GLU A 84 -7.45 10.15 -22.91
N VAL A 85 -6.80 9.80 -21.80
CA VAL A 85 -6.95 10.55 -20.53
C VAL A 85 -6.46 11.98 -20.68
N ARG A 86 -5.37 12.22 -21.42
CA ARG A 86 -4.88 13.58 -21.73
C ARG A 86 -5.89 14.38 -22.54
N ARG A 87 -6.51 13.78 -23.56
CA ARG A 87 -7.58 14.44 -24.34
C ARG A 87 -8.77 14.80 -23.46
N ALA A 88 -9.23 13.88 -22.61
CA ALA A 88 -10.33 14.13 -21.68
C ALA A 88 -9.99 15.23 -20.66
N ALA A 89 -8.79 15.19 -20.07
CA ALA A 89 -8.32 16.20 -19.13
C ALA A 89 -8.18 17.58 -19.77
N ALA A 90 -7.69 17.66 -21.01
CA ALA A 90 -7.55 18.91 -21.75
C ALA A 90 -8.92 19.59 -22.00
N LYS A 91 -9.93 18.82 -22.43
CA LYS A 91 -11.31 19.31 -22.59
C LYS A 91 -11.88 19.90 -21.30
N ALA A 92 -11.58 19.29 -20.16
CA ALA A 92 -12.00 19.74 -18.84
C ALA A 92 -11.05 20.77 -18.18
N LYS A 93 -10.05 21.27 -18.91
CA LYS A 93 -8.98 22.17 -18.39
C LYS A 93 -8.35 21.65 -17.09
N ALA A 94 -8.24 20.32 -16.96
CA ALA A 94 -7.73 19.64 -15.79
C ALA A 94 -6.24 19.37 -15.90
N ARG A 95 -5.52 19.51 -14.77
CA ARG A 95 -4.12 19.10 -14.68
C ARG A 95 -4.01 17.58 -14.78
N ILE A 96 -2.90 17.06 -15.30
CA ILE A 96 -2.65 15.62 -15.36
C ILE A 96 -1.41 15.25 -14.56
N LYS A 97 -1.57 14.29 -13.63
CA LYS A 97 -0.48 13.66 -12.88
C LYS A 97 -0.72 12.14 -12.86
N VAL A 98 -0.69 11.57 -14.06
CA VAL A 98 -0.91 10.16 -14.32
C VAL A 98 0.41 9.54 -14.78
N ALA A 99 0.81 8.44 -14.14
CA ALA A 99 2.04 7.73 -14.47
C ALA A 99 1.75 6.45 -15.30
N ILE A 100 2.62 6.14 -16.26
CA ILE A 100 2.58 4.85 -16.98
C ILE A 100 3.18 3.77 -16.09
N ARG A 101 2.43 2.68 -15.91
CA ARG A 101 2.79 1.47 -15.16
C ARG A 101 2.41 0.28 -16.02
N PRO A 102 3.27 -0.15 -16.94
CA PRO A 102 2.98 -1.26 -17.83
C PRO A 102 2.54 -2.50 -17.05
N TRP A 103 1.79 -3.39 -17.69
CA TRP A 103 1.58 -4.70 -17.10
C TRP A 103 2.94 -5.39 -16.90
N PRO A 104 3.19 -6.05 -15.74
CA PRO A 104 2.27 -6.38 -14.65
C PRO A 104 2.23 -5.36 -13.48
N GLN A 105 2.90 -4.22 -13.61
CA GLN A 105 2.97 -3.20 -12.54
C GLN A 105 1.58 -2.64 -12.20
N CYS A 106 0.81 -2.22 -13.21
CA CYS A 106 -0.55 -1.69 -12.96
C CYS A 106 -1.45 -2.72 -12.26
N GLU A 107 -1.37 -3.99 -12.68
CA GLU A 107 -2.18 -5.08 -12.11
C GLU A 107 -1.78 -5.39 -10.66
N THR A 108 -0.47 -5.33 -10.37
CA THR A 108 0.04 -5.44 -9.00
C THR A 108 -0.52 -4.32 -8.12
N LEU A 109 -0.53 -3.07 -8.61
CA LEU A 109 -1.06 -1.92 -7.88
C LEU A 109 -2.59 -1.97 -7.69
N MET A 110 -3.30 -2.51 -8.68
CA MET A 110 -4.75 -2.74 -8.58
C MET A 110 -5.06 -3.83 -7.55
N THR A 111 -4.32 -4.94 -7.57
CA THR A 111 -4.43 -6.02 -6.57
C THR A 111 -4.14 -5.51 -5.16
N LEU A 112 -3.15 -4.62 -5.01
CA LEU A 112 -2.75 -4.03 -3.73
C LEU A 112 -3.51 -2.75 -3.36
N ALA A 113 -4.60 -2.43 -4.05
CA ALA A 113 -5.43 -1.25 -3.82
C ALA A 113 -5.73 -0.96 -2.34
N LYS A 114 -6.26 -1.96 -1.62
CA LYS A 114 -6.60 -1.88 -0.19
C LYS A 114 -5.33 -1.78 0.68
N PRO A 115 -4.34 -2.68 0.57
CA PRO A 115 -3.07 -2.56 1.29
C PRO A 115 -2.32 -1.23 1.12
N LEU A 116 -2.36 -0.65 -0.09
CA LEU A 116 -1.73 0.64 -0.39
C LEU A 116 -2.44 1.83 0.28
N ALA A 117 -3.74 1.70 0.53
CA ALA A 117 -4.55 2.69 1.23
C ALA A 117 -4.53 2.53 2.76
N HIS A 118 -3.93 1.45 3.27
CA HIS A 118 -3.86 1.19 4.71
C HIS A 118 -3.07 2.30 5.45
N SER A 119 -3.60 2.81 6.55
CA SER A 119 -3.00 3.91 7.32
C SER A 119 -1.64 3.54 7.93
N SER A 120 -1.53 2.29 8.36
CA SER A 120 -0.31 1.71 8.95
C SER A 120 0.40 0.85 7.90
N ARG A 121 0.96 1.48 6.86
CA ARG A 121 1.66 0.81 5.76
C ARG A 121 3.19 0.92 5.88
N PRO A 122 3.97 0.01 5.27
CA PRO A 122 5.41 0.18 5.16
C PRO A 122 5.75 1.41 4.31
N ALA A 123 7.03 1.78 4.28
CA ALA A 123 7.56 2.79 3.36
C ALA A 123 8.87 2.29 2.74
N ILE A 124 9.10 2.63 1.48
CA ILE A 124 10.34 2.30 0.78
C ILE A 124 11.11 3.59 0.51
N ALA A 125 12.40 3.59 0.88
CA ALA A 125 13.33 4.67 0.61
C ALA A 125 14.33 4.20 -0.45
N LEU A 126 14.39 4.89 -1.59
CA LEU A 126 15.45 4.72 -2.57
C LEU A 126 16.31 5.99 -2.59
N PRO A 127 17.66 5.85 -2.67
CA PRO A 127 18.55 6.99 -2.80
C PRO A 127 18.35 7.72 -4.14
N LYS A 128 17.97 7.00 -5.20
CA LYS A 128 17.69 7.57 -6.53
C LYS A 128 16.62 6.78 -7.28
N ARG A 129 16.16 7.32 -8.41
CA ARG A 129 15.08 6.71 -9.23
C ARG A 129 15.54 6.22 -10.60
N ALA A 130 16.78 6.49 -10.97
CA ALA A 130 17.36 6.08 -12.23
C ALA A 130 18.68 5.35 -11.94
N TYR A 131 18.84 4.17 -12.53
CA TYR A 131 20.03 3.34 -12.37
C TYR A 131 20.58 2.88 -13.73
N ARG A 132 21.88 2.64 -13.81
CA ARG A 132 22.58 2.09 -14.97
C ARG A 132 23.04 0.66 -14.71
N ALA A 133 23.33 -0.08 -15.78
CA ALA A 133 23.92 -1.41 -15.70
C ALA A 133 25.15 -1.43 -14.77
N GLY A 134 25.27 -2.46 -13.94
CA GLY A 134 26.36 -2.63 -12.98
C GLY A 134 26.21 -1.82 -11.69
N GLU A 135 25.31 -0.84 -11.62
CA GLU A 135 25.08 -0.10 -10.39
C GLU A 135 24.43 -0.95 -9.30
N THR A 136 24.72 -0.62 -8.04
CA THR A 136 24.11 -1.29 -6.89
C THR A 136 22.73 -0.72 -6.59
N LEU A 137 21.73 -1.60 -6.54
CA LEU A 137 20.35 -1.27 -6.17
C LEU A 137 20.15 -1.51 -4.66
N SER A 138 20.59 -0.54 -3.85
CA SER A 138 20.28 -0.52 -2.43
C SER A 138 19.01 0.27 -2.12
N PHE A 139 18.24 -0.19 -1.14
CA PHE A 139 17.03 0.49 -0.68
C PHE A 139 16.73 0.18 0.78
N GLY A 140 16.01 1.12 1.42
CA GLY A 140 15.50 0.96 2.78
C GLY A 140 14.02 0.59 2.77
N VAL A 141 13.58 -0.23 3.72
CA VAL A 141 12.18 -0.47 4.03
C VAL A 141 11.93 -0.15 5.49
N ARG A 142 11.01 0.79 5.76
CA ARG A 142 10.47 1.01 7.10
C ARG A 142 9.21 0.16 7.25
N MET A 143 9.17 -0.72 8.24
CA MET A 143 8.02 -1.58 8.50
C MET A 143 6.73 -0.80 8.75
N ALA A 144 5.60 -1.48 8.55
CA ALA A 144 4.29 -0.99 8.97
C ALA A 144 4.26 -0.73 10.48
N GLY A 145 3.23 -0.05 10.98
CA GLY A 145 3.02 0.17 12.42
C GLY A 145 2.47 -1.04 13.16
N PHE A 146 2.84 -2.24 12.73
CA PHE A 146 2.57 -3.51 13.40
C PHE A 146 3.74 -4.46 13.18
N GLN A 147 3.99 -5.35 14.14
CA GLN A 147 4.91 -6.47 13.94
C GLN A 147 4.35 -7.43 12.90
N GLY A 148 5.19 -7.90 11.99
CA GLY A 148 4.75 -8.85 10.97
C GLY A 148 5.84 -9.30 10.01
N TYR A 149 5.41 -10.06 9.02
CA TYR A 149 6.21 -10.59 7.93
C TYR A 149 6.40 -9.53 6.86
N LEU A 150 7.58 -9.54 6.23
CA LEU A 150 7.90 -8.68 5.10
C LEU A 150 8.14 -9.53 3.86
N HIS A 151 7.48 -9.16 2.77
CA HIS A 151 7.79 -9.63 1.42
C HIS A 151 8.16 -8.44 0.55
N VAL A 152 9.25 -8.55 -0.21
CA VAL A 152 9.69 -7.52 -1.16
C VAL A 152 9.83 -8.15 -2.54
N ALA A 153 9.08 -7.62 -3.49
CA ALA A 153 9.07 -8.05 -4.88
C ALA A 153 9.60 -6.91 -5.77
N TYR A 154 10.41 -7.26 -6.77
CA TYR A 154 10.93 -6.36 -7.77
C TYR A 154 10.42 -6.79 -9.15
N VAL A 155 9.54 -5.96 -9.71
CA VAL A 155 8.94 -6.16 -11.02
C VAL A 155 9.86 -5.53 -12.06
N GLN A 156 10.47 -6.40 -12.88
CA GLN A 156 11.44 -6.03 -13.90
C GLN A 156 10.77 -5.52 -15.18
N ALA A 157 11.57 -4.96 -16.08
CA ALA A 157 11.10 -4.34 -17.31
C ALA A 157 10.47 -5.33 -18.32
N ASP A 158 10.88 -6.60 -18.29
CA ASP A 158 10.30 -7.69 -19.10
C ASP A 158 9.04 -8.31 -18.47
N GLY A 159 8.65 -7.85 -17.27
CA GLY A 159 7.51 -8.37 -16.54
C GLY A 159 7.85 -9.40 -15.47
N LYS A 160 9.04 -10.02 -15.49
CA LYS A 160 9.42 -10.98 -14.45
C LYS A 160 9.44 -10.34 -13.07
N VAL A 161 9.22 -11.16 -12.05
CA VAL A 161 9.22 -10.72 -10.66
C VAL A 161 10.32 -11.42 -9.89
N VAL A 162 11.22 -10.63 -9.29
CA VAL A 162 12.27 -11.11 -8.40
C VAL A 162 11.82 -10.91 -6.95
N ASN A 163 11.75 -12.00 -6.18
CA ASN A 163 11.41 -11.96 -4.76
C ASN A 163 12.66 -11.68 -3.91
N LEU A 164 12.99 -10.40 -3.78
CA LEU A 164 14.18 -9.90 -3.05
C LEU A 164 14.14 -10.26 -1.56
N VAL A 165 12.96 -10.18 -0.94
CA VAL A 165 12.73 -10.64 0.44
C VAL A 165 11.56 -11.59 0.41
N ARG A 166 11.81 -12.83 0.80
CA ARG A 166 10.81 -13.91 0.80
C ARG A 166 10.35 -14.12 2.24
N SER A 167 9.10 -13.78 2.53
CA SER A 167 8.48 -14.25 3.77
C SER A 167 8.36 -15.77 3.69
N ASP A 168 9.11 -16.49 4.53
CA ASP A 168 9.15 -17.94 4.55
C ASP A 168 8.38 -18.45 5.78
N PRO A 169 7.27 -19.19 5.59
CA PRO A 169 6.46 -19.71 6.69
C PRO A 169 7.20 -20.76 7.52
N VAL A 170 8.35 -21.27 7.07
CA VAL A 170 9.18 -22.19 7.85
C VAL A 170 10.05 -21.42 8.84
N THR A 171 10.74 -20.37 8.38
CA THR A 171 11.60 -19.56 9.25
C THR A 171 10.82 -18.63 10.20
N LEU A 172 9.55 -18.37 9.86
CA LEU A 172 8.63 -17.49 10.58
C LEU A 172 9.23 -16.12 10.98
N LYS A 173 10.21 -15.62 10.22
CA LYS A 173 10.88 -14.36 10.56
C LYS A 173 9.90 -13.20 10.50
N THR A 174 9.69 -12.56 11.64
CA THR A 174 8.93 -11.31 11.76
C THR A 174 9.85 -10.15 12.10
N TRP A 175 9.37 -8.94 11.81
CA TRP A 175 10.05 -7.71 12.13
C TRP A 175 9.16 -6.84 13.02
N PRO A 176 9.71 -6.17 14.04
CA PRO A 176 8.94 -5.27 14.88
C PRO A 176 8.31 -4.11 14.08
N ALA A 177 7.29 -3.49 14.67
CA ALA A 177 6.64 -2.33 14.09
C ALA A 177 7.67 -1.20 13.87
N ARG A 178 7.54 -0.50 12.73
CA ARG A 178 8.34 0.69 12.38
C ARG A 178 9.85 0.49 12.25
N THR A 179 10.39 -0.72 12.43
CA THR A 179 11.82 -1.01 12.21
C THR A 179 12.27 -0.62 10.80
N GLY A 180 13.45 -0.01 10.71
CA GLY A 180 14.13 0.28 9.44
C GLY A 180 15.03 -0.88 9.03
N LEU A 181 14.93 -1.30 7.78
CA LEU A 181 15.68 -2.41 7.19
C LEU A 181 16.38 -1.94 5.93
N THR A 182 17.62 -2.38 5.70
CA THR A 182 18.40 -2.08 4.50
C THR A 182 18.60 -3.35 3.68
N PHE A 183 18.46 -3.24 2.37
CA PHE A 183 18.63 -4.35 1.42
C PHE A 183 19.50 -3.93 0.24
N GLY A 184 20.19 -4.90 -0.35
CA GLY A 184 20.89 -4.75 -1.64
C GLY A 184 22.26 -4.09 -1.57
N ASP A 185 22.75 -3.71 -0.39
CA ASP A 185 24.01 -2.97 -0.22
C ASP A 185 25.26 -3.85 -0.17
N GLY A 186 25.12 -5.18 -0.01
CA GLY A 186 26.25 -6.09 0.09
C GLY A 186 27.05 -5.99 1.39
N ARG A 187 26.53 -5.30 2.43
CA ARG A 187 27.23 -5.08 3.71
C ARG A 187 26.69 -5.99 4.80
N ASP A 188 27.50 -6.27 5.82
CA ASP A 188 27.14 -7.09 6.99
C ASP A 188 26.52 -8.45 6.60
N GLY A 189 27.07 -9.10 5.56
CA GLY A 189 26.56 -10.37 5.03
C GLY A 189 25.24 -10.29 4.26
N ARG A 190 24.68 -9.09 4.02
CA ARG A 190 23.47 -8.91 3.22
C ARG A 190 23.75 -9.14 1.72
N PRO A 191 22.77 -9.63 0.95
CA PRO A 191 22.89 -9.72 -0.51
C PRO A 191 23.16 -8.36 -1.15
N LYS A 192 24.04 -8.33 -2.16
CA LYS A 192 24.22 -7.19 -3.06
C LYS A 192 23.28 -7.35 -4.26
N PHE A 193 22.52 -6.31 -4.58
CA PHE A 193 21.69 -6.30 -5.80
C PHE A 193 22.35 -5.44 -6.86
N THR A 194 22.64 -6.04 -8.01
CA THR A 194 23.29 -5.37 -9.13
C THR A 194 22.29 -5.20 -10.27
N VAL A 195 22.18 -4.00 -10.81
CA VAL A 195 21.30 -3.72 -11.95
C VAL A 195 21.85 -4.39 -13.20
N SER A 196 21.06 -5.27 -13.81
CA SER A 196 21.37 -6.00 -15.03
C SER A 196 20.20 -5.90 -16.03
N THR A 197 20.36 -6.50 -17.20
CA THR A 197 19.24 -6.69 -18.12
C THR A 197 18.12 -7.49 -17.45
N PRO A 198 16.86 -7.28 -17.86
CA PRO A 198 16.38 -6.29 -18.85
C PRO A 198 16.24 -4.88 -18.25
N PHE A 199 16.46 -3.86 -19.07
CA PHE A 199 16.39 -2.45 -18.64
C PHE A 199 15.05 -1.82 -19.01
N GLY A 200 14.53 -0.95 -18.14
CA GLY A 200 13.35 -0.16 -18.47
C GLY A 200 12.63 0.38 -17.24
N ARG A 201 11.30 0.42 -17.32
CA ARG A 201 10.46 0.86 -16.20
C ARG A 201 10.27 -0.31 -15.24
N GLU A 202 10.61 -0.11 -13.99
CA GLU A 202 10.58 -1.16 -12.99
C GLU A 202 9.96 -0.67 -11.69
N MET A 203 9.66 -1.60 -10.79
CA MET A 203 8.98 -1.28 -9.55
C MET A 203 9.37 -2.22 -8.41
N ILE A 204 9.74 -1.66 -7.26
CA ILE A 204 9.85 -2.42 -6.02
C ILE A 204 8.54 -2.27 -5.25
N VAL A 205 8.05 -3.38 -4.71
CA VAL A 205 6.85 -3.47 -3.89
C VAL A 205 7.21 -4.13 -2.57
N ALA A 206 6.87 -3.48 -1.45
CA ALA A 206 7.04 -4.01 -0.11
C ALA A 206 5.66 -4.27 0.50
N ILE A 207 5.44 -5.48 0.99
CA ILE A 207 4.18 -5.94 1.58
C ILE A 207 4.46 -6.41 2.99
N ALA A 208 3.86 -5.75 3.97
CA ALA A 208 3.88 -6.14 5.37
C ALA A 208 2.56 -6.81 5.74
N SER A 209 2.62 -7.96 6.41
CA SER A 209 1.43 -8.74 6.80
C SER A 209 1.59 -9.30 8.20
N ARG A 210 0.50 -9.35 9.00
CA ARG A 210 0.53 -9.95 10.34
C ARG A 210 0.66 -11.47 10.35
N SER A 211 0.33 -12.13 9.24
CA SER A 211 0.57 -13.57 9.03
C SER A 211 1.28 -13.82 7.70
N PRO A 212 1.96 -14.97 7.50
CA PRO A 212 2.79 -15.22 6.33
C PRO A 212 2.04 -14.96 5.02
N LEU A 213 2.52 -14.03 4.18
CA LEU A 213 1.76 -13.55 3.03
C LEU A 213 1.37 -14.71 2.10
N PHE A 214 2.32 -15.59 1.80
CA PHE A 214 2.15 -16.76 0.97
C PHE A 214 2.18 -18.06 1.80
N ALA A 215 1.49 -19.09 1.32
CA ALA A 215 1.48 -20.42 1.95
C ALA A 215 2.84 -21.14 1.91
N GLY A 216 3.72 -20.74 0.99
CA GLY A 216 5.05 -21.31 0.84
C GLY A 216 6.05 -20.27 0.35
N LYS A 217 7.33 -20.61 0.46
CA LYS A 217 8.43 -19.76 -0.03
C LYS A 217 8.31 -19.57 -1.55
N ARG A 218 8.29 -18.33 -2.01
CA ARG A 218 8.28 -18.02 -3.45
C ARG A 218 9.64 -18.34 -4.09
N PRO A 219 9.68 -18.75 -5.37
CA PRO A 219 10.91 -18.80 -6.15
C PRO A 219 11.67 -17.46 -6.12
N LEU A 220 12.98 -17.47 -6.37
CA LEU A 220 13.74 -16.22 -6.42
C LEU A 220 13.26 -15.34 -7.59
N VAL A 221 13.04 -15.94 -8.75
CA VAL A 221 12.49 -15.31 -9.95
C VAL A 221 11.27 -16.12 -10.37
N GLU A 222 10.19 -15.44 -10.73
CA GLU A 222 8.96 -16.05 -11.21
C GLU A 222 8.33 -15.22 -12.34
N THR A 223 7.46 -15.86 -13.12
CA THR A 223 6.66 -15.15 -14.13
C THR A 223 5.66 -14.23 -13.44
N GLU A 224 5.23 -13.19 -14.15
CA GLU A 224 4.20 -12.30 -13.68
C GLU A 224 2.86 -12.99 -13.46
N ARG A 225 2.52 -14.00 -14.27
CA ARG A 225 1.29 -14.77 -14.11
C ARG A 225 1.29 -15.55 -12.80
N GLU A 226 2.39 -16.22 -12.48
CA GLU A 226 2.55 -16.95 -11.21
C GLU A 226 2.47 -16.01 -10.02
N PHE A 227 3.17 -14.87 -10.09
CA PHE A 227 3.22 -13.90 -9.01
C PHE A 227 1.85 -13.26 -8.76
N LEU A 228 1.20 -12.76 -9.80
CA LEU A 228 -0.10 -12.13 -9.69
C LEU A 228 -1.18 -13.11 -9.22
N THR A 229 -1.12 -14.38 -9.66
CA THR A 229 -2.05 -15.41 -9.18
C THR A 229 -1.86 -15.67 -7.68
N ALA A 230 -0.62 -15.86 -7.24
CA ALA A 230 -0.30 -16.05 -5.83
C ALA A 230 -0.67 -14.83 -4.99
N LEU A 231 -0.38 -13.62 -5.48
CA LEU A 231 -0.67 -12.37 -4.80
C LEU A 231 -2.17 -12.16 -4.64
N ARG A 232 -2.97 -12.36 -5.69
CA ARG A 232 -4.44 -12.23 -5.60
C ARG A 232 -5.01 -13.19 -4.56
N ARG A 233 -4.60 -14.47 -4.59
CA ARG A 233 -4.98 -15.47 -3.60
C ARG A 233 -4.60 -15.03 -2.18
N ALA A 234 -3.36 -14.56 -2.00
CA ALA A 234 -2.85 -14.13 -0.69
C ALA A 234 -3.58 -12.91 -0.09
N ILE A 235 -4.01 -11.97 -0.93
CA ILE A 235 -4.70 -10.74 -0.49
C ILE A 235 -6.16 -11.01 -0.11
N VAL A 236 -6.83 -11.96 -0.76
CA VAL A 236 -8.22 -12.33 -0.43
C VAL A 236 -8.32 -13.48 0.57
N ALA A 237 -7.22 -14.17 0.85
CA ALA A 237 -7.20 -15.30 1.77
C ALA A 237 -7.66 -14.91 3.16
N ARG A 238 -8.66 -15.65 3.66
CA ARG A 238 -9.06 -15.70 5.07
C ARG A 238 -8.87 -17.14 5.56
N PRO A 239 -7.65 -17.49 6.03
CA PRO A 239 -7.35 -18.86 6.45
C PRO A 239 -8.28 -19.37 7.55
N ASP A 240 -8.74 -18.47 8.41
CA ASP A 240 -9.78 -18.72 9.40
C ASP A 240 -10.93 -17.72 9.16
N PRO A 241 -12.12 -18.17 8.74
CA PRO A 241 -13.26 -17.30 8.48
C PRO A 241 -13.88 -16.72 9.76
N THR A 242 -13.53 -17.25 10.94
CA THR A 242 -14.00 -16.76 12.25
C THR A 242 -13.14 -15.61 12.79
N GLN A 243 -11.97 -15.38 12.20
CA GLN A 243 -11.04 -14.34 12.61
C GLN A 243 -11.23 -13.05 11.78
N PRO A 244 -10.84 -11.88 12.32
CA PRO A 244 -10.80 -10.64 11.55
C PRO A 244 -9.95 -10.77 10.28
N GLU A 245 -10.26 -9.94 9.27
CA GLU A 245 -9.47 -9.89 8.05
C GLU A 245 -7.98 -9.71 8.33
N ARG A 246 -7.16 -10.39 7.53
CA ARG A 246 -5.71 -10.26 7.60
C ARG A 246 -5.31 -8.78 7.44
N VAL A 247 -4.54 -8.28 8.41
CA VAL A 247 -3.96 -6.94 8.33
C VAL A 247 -2.77 -6.96 7.37
N VAL A 248 -2.92 -6.30 6.23
CA VAL A 248 -1.89 -6.14 5.20
C VAL A 248 -1.70 -4.67 4.86
N GLY A 249 -0.44 -4.23 4.87
CA GLY A 249 -0.04 -2.91 4.37
C GLY A 249 0.95 -3.06 3.24
N ALA A 250 0.86 -2.21 2.21
CA ALA A 250 1.80 -2.21 1.09
C ALA A 250 2.37 -0.83 0.80
N ALA A 251 3.56 -0.82 0.21
CA ALA A 251 4.18 0.34 -0.41
C ALA A 251 4.81 -0.07 -1.72
N PHE A 252 4.95 0.88 -2.63
CA PHE A 252 5.66 0.66 -3.89
C PHE A 252 6.48 1.89 -4.24
N VAL A 253 7.44 1.66 -5.12
CA VAL A 253 8.36 2.68 -5.58
C VAL A 253 8.79 2.32 -7.00
N ALA A 254 8.52 3.22 -7.94
CA ALA A 254 8.95 3.04 -9.32
C ALA A 254 10.37 3.57 -9.50
N LEU A 255 11.12 2.92 -10.39
CA LEU A 255 12.46 3.26 -10.81
C LEU A 255 12.62 2.98 -12.31
N GLU A 256 13.70 3.49 -12.90
CA GLU A 256 14.05 3.27 -14.29
C GLU A 256 15.49 2.78 -14.38
N THR A 257 15.72 1.72 -15.14
CA THR A 257 17.03 1.14 -15.40
C THR A 257 17.40 1.31 -16.87
N LYS A 258 18.69 1.49 -17.15
CA LYS A 258 19.22 1.74 -18.51
C LYS A 258 20.52 0.97 -18.72
N ARG A 259 20.85 0.72 -19.99
CA ARG A 259 22.19 0.23 -20.38
C ARG A 259 23.28 1.17 -19.83
N GLY A 260 24.46 0.60 -19.57
CA GLY A 260 25.67 1.40 -19.40
C GLY A 260 25.95 2.22 -20.66
N GLU A 261 26.68 3.31 -20.51
CA GLU A 261 27.31 3.97 -21.65
C GLU A 261 28.36 3.05 -22.28
#